data_AF-A0A6M0J0L8-F1
#
_entry.id   AF-A0A6M0J0L8-F1
#
_cell.length_a   1.000
_cell.length_b   1.000
_cell.length_c   1.000
_cell.angle_alpha   90.00
_cell.angle_beta   90.00
_cell.angle_gamma   90.00
#
_symmetry.space_group_name_H-M   'P 1'
#
loop_
_entity.id
_entity.type
_entity.pdbx_description
1 polymer ?
#
loop_
_entity_poly.entity_id
_entity_poly.type
_entity_poly.pdbx_seq_one_letter_code
_entity_poly.pdbx_strand_id
1 'polypeptide(L)'
;MNVFGRKKALVATAKRQFLKALNDRDIAAINSLVVELQRILRAEKLTDLIVNEVMVECDADSHSWFCQIFLGQAQYEQMEGKAQSNVFKILVSKGLEPGKDFSSGHDRSIIIGDRAKQVLISEVPQEHQAAFEAQLESSLVLDPVTTIEQQLGCAFFTNLTEIAIQQIELLSNSQAAAYLGVLLAGLVSRHPQLQDADFPTRFIVNALQGLSQERAMAILNDPETNPQFDEMIIFGHLLAAMGDKEYHRIAEEEGGISLEQLKKLDLVWCGERRLSEMIAMMEKWHFKDR
;
A
#
# COMPACT_ATOMS: atom_id res chain seq x y z
N MET A 1 39.64 -8.38 -40.01
CA MET A 1 38.54 -8.49 -39.03
C MET A 1 38.79 -7.46 -37.94
N ASN A 2 37.93 -6.44 -37.79
CA ASN A 2 38.20 -5.21 -37.04
C ASN A 2 38.17 -5.41 -35.52
N VAL A 3 39.17 -4.88 -34.79
CA VAL A 3 39.31 -4.96 -33.32
C VAL A 3 38.07 -4.40 -32.60
N PHE A 4 37.42 -3.40 -33.20
CA PHE A 4 36.17 -2.82 -32.70
C PHE A 4 35.01 -3.83 -32.68
N GLY A 5 34.89 -4.68 -33.71
CA GLY A 5 33.82 -5.69 -33.79
C GLY A 5 33.98 -6.81 -32.76
N ARG A 6 35.23 -7.23 -32.48
CA ARG A 6 35.51 -8.23 -31.42
C ARG A 6 35.18 -7.71 -30.03
N LYS A 7 35.48 -6.44 -29.76
CA LYS A 7 35.21 -5.81 -28.47
C LYS A 7 33.71 -5.65 -28.21
N LYS A 8 32.93 -5.26 -29.23
CA LYS A 8 31.47 -5.17 -29.13
C LYS A 8 30.81 -6.54 -28.90
N ALA A 9 31.30 -7.58 -29.58
CA ALA A 9 30.82 -8.95 -29.38
C ALA A 9 31.15 -9.50 -27.97
N LEU A 10 32.33 -9.19 -27.45
CA LEU A 10 32.73 -9.54 -26.08
C LEU A 10 31.78 -8.91 -25.04
N VAL A 11 31.51 -7.61 -25.15
CA VAL A 11 30.61 -6.88 -24.23
C VAL A 11 29.20 -7.45 -24.28
N ALA A 12 28.65 -7.70 -25.47
CA ALA A 12 27.31 -8.29 -25.63
C ALA A 12 27.20 -9.74 -25.11
N THR A 13 28.32 -10.47 -25.07
CA THR A 13 28.37 -11.84 -24.52
C THR A 13 28.49 -11.81 -23.01
N ALA A 14 29.37 -10.97 -22.48
CA ALA A 14 29.54 -10.71 -21.05
C ALA A 14 28.23 -10.26 -20.41
N LYS A 15 27.52 -9.31 -21.03
CA LYS A 15 26.20 -8.85 -20.59
C LYS A 15 25.20 -10.00 -20.46
N ARG A 16 25.06 -10.84 -21.49
CA ARG A 16 24.16 -12.02 -21.45
C ARG A 16 24.55 -13.02 -20.37
N GLN A 17 25.84 -13.26 -20.16
CA GLN A 17 26.32 -14.16 -19.13
C GLN A 17 26.05 -13.61 -17.72
N PHE A 18 26.22 -12.30 -17.51
CA PHE A 18 25.87 -11.65 -16.25
C PHE A 18 24.38 -11.72 -15.97
N LEU A 19 23.52 -11.34 -16.93
CA LEU A 19 22.06 -11.42 -16.77
C LEU A 19 21.61 -12.84 -16.41
N LYS A 20 22.18 -13.86 -17.08
CA LYS A 20 21.89 -15.26 -16.75
C LYS A 20 22.33 -15.62 -15.33
N ALA A 21 23.56 -15.29 -14.94
CA ALA A 21 24.08 -15.61 -13.62
C ALA A 21 23.33 -14.89 -12.49
N LEU A 22 22.83 -13.67 -12.75
CA LEU A 22 21.97 -12.92 -11.84
C LEU A 22 20.61 -13.60 -11.67
N ASN A 23 19.96 -13.97 -12.77
CA ASN A 23 18.69 -14.70 -12.73
C ASN A 23 18.81 -16.04 -12.01
N ASP A 24 19.91 -16.77 -12.24
CA ASP A 24 20.18 -18.07 -11.62
C ASP A 24 20.69 -17.94 -10.17
N ARG A 25 20.89 -16.71 -9.65
CA ARG A 25 21.47 -16.41 -8.33
C ARG A 25 22.83 -17.08 -8.08
N ASP A 26 23.61 -17.26 -9.14
CA ASP A 26 24.89 -17.99 -9.11
C ASP A 26 26.06 -17.05 -8.78
N ILE A 27 26.36 -16.93 -7.48
CA ILE A 27 27.46 -16.11 -6.95
C ILE A 27 28.82 -16.56 -7.53
N ALA A 28 29.03 -17.86 -7.75
CA ALA A 28 30.30 -18.36 -8.25
C ALA A 28 30.51 -17.95 -9.71
N ALA A 29 29.46 -18.05 -10.54
CA ALA A 29 29.49 -17.57 -11.92
C ALA A 29 29.72 -16.05 -12.00
N ILE A 30 29.04 -15.25 -11.17
CA ILE A 30 29.22 -13.80 -11.11
C ILE A 30 30.66 -13.45 -10.76
N ASN A 31 31.21 -14.06 -9.70
CA ASN A 31 32.60 -13.79 -9.28
C ASN A 31 33.62 -14.20 -10.34
N SER A 32 33.41 -15.35 -10.99
CA SER A 32 34.25 -15.80 -12.10
C SER A 32 34.25 -14.81 -13.27
N LEU A 33 33.06 -14.35 -13.67
CA LEU A 33 32.89 -13.35 -14.73
C LEU A 33 33.54 -12.01 -14.37
N VAL A 34 33.39 -11.54 -13.14
CA VAL A 34 34.02 -10.30 -12.65
C VAL A 34 35.55 -10.42 -12.75
N VAL A 35 36.14 -11.50 -12.24
CA VAL A 35 37.59 -11.71 -12.28
C VAL A 35 38.11 -11.79 -13.71
N GLU A 36 37.42 -12.55 -14.58
CA GLU A 36 37.81 -12.69 -15.98
C GLU A 36 37.73 -11.37 -16.74
N LEU A 37 36.61 -10.66 -16.62
CA LEU A 37 36.37 -9.42 -17.35
C LEU A 37 37.17 -8.25 -16.80
N GLN A 38 37.47 -8.22 -15.50
CA GLN A 38 38.34 -7.20 -14.92
C GLN A 38 39.74 -7.29 -15.53
N ARG A 39 40.24 -8.50 -15.81
CA ARG A 39 41.52 -8.71 -16.50
C ARG A 39 41.51 -8.16 -17.93
N ILE A 40 40.37 -8.18 -18.61
CA ILE A 40 40.23 -7.80 -20.01
C ILE A 40 39.89 -6.31 -20.20
N LEU A 41 38.91 -5.83 -19.43
CA LEU A 41 38.30 -4.50 -19.58
C LEU A 41 38.91 -3.45 -18.63
N ARG A 42 39.57 -3.90 -17.55
CA ARG A 42 39.94 -3.10 -16.36
C ARG A 42 38.72 -2.67 -15.55
N ALA A 43 38.96 -2.27 -14.30
CA ALA A 43 37.91 -2.04 -13.30
C ALA A 43 36.84 -1.03 -13.78
N GLU A 44 37.23 0.15 -14.23
CA GLU A 44 36.30 1.21 -14.64
C GLU A 44 35.31 0.75 -15.74
N LYS A 45 35.82 0.10 -16.80
CA LYS A 45 34.96 -0.37 -17.90
C LYS A 45 34.11 -1.57 -17.53
N LEU A 46 34.56 -2.38 -16.57
CA LEU A 46 33.73 -3.43 -16.02
C LEU A 46 32.60 -2.85 -15.17
N THR A 47 32.88 -1.83 -14.35
CA THR A 47 31.87 -1.10 -13.59
C THR A 47 30.85 -0.46 -14.53
N ASP A 48 31.30 0.22 -15.60
CA ASP A 48 30.39 0.79 -16.60
C ASP A 48 29.49 -0.27 -17.26
N LEU A 49 30.06 -1.43 -17.62
CA LEU A 49 29.28 -2.55 -18.18
C LEU A 49 28.23 -3.05 -17.18
N ILE A 50 28.62 -3.28 -15.93
CA ILE A 50 27.71 -3.80 -14.92
C ILE A 50 26.61 -2.76 -14.64
N VAL A 51 26.97 -1.52 -14.33
CA VAL A 51 26.02 -0.50 -13.87
C VAL A 51 25.14 0.02 -15.01
N ASN A 52 25.71 0.34 -16.17
CA ASN A 52 24.97 1.03 -17.24
C ASN A 52 24.37 0.08 -18.28
N GLU A 53 24.82 -1.18 -18.36
CA GLU A 53 24.27 -2.14 -19.32
C GLU A 53 23.57 -3.33 -18.66
N VAL A 54 24.17 -3.96 -17.65
CA VAL A 54 23.60 -5.17 -17.01
C VAL A 54 22.48 -4.77 -16.05
N MET A 55 22.73 -3.88 -15.10
CA MET A 55 21.76 -3.49 -14.06
C MET A 55 20.51 -2.82 -14.64
N VAL A 56 20.61 -2.18 -15.81
CA VAL A 56 19.47 -1.56 -16.52
C VAL A 56 18.49 -2.60 -17.08
N GLU A 57 18.97 -3.78 -17.46
CA GLU A 57 18.15 -4.87 -18.01
C GLU A 57 17.86 -5.98 -16.97
N CYS A 58 18.36 -5.80 -15.75
CA CYS A 58 18.16 -6.71 -14.63
C CYS A 58 16.76 -6.50 -14.04
N ASP A 59 16.09 -7.58 -13.63
CA ASP A 59 14.86 -7.45 -12.84
C ASP A 59 15.17 -6.88 -11.44
N ALA A 60 14.14 -6.32 -10.79
CA ALA A 60 14.28 -5.62 -9.51
C ALA A 60 14.80 -6.54 -8.40
N ASP A 61 14.37 -7.81 -8.36
CA ASP A 61 14.77 -8.76 -7.32
C ASP A 61 16.24 -9.16 -7.47
N SER A 62 16.68 -9.40 -8.71
CA SER A 62 18.07 -9.72 -9.03
C SER A 62 18.99 -8.51 -8.83
N HIS A 63 18.51 -7.29 -9.11
CA HIS A 63 19.24 -6.05 -8.86
C HIS A 63 19.45 -5.84 -7.35
N SER A 64 18.37 -5.90 -6.57
CA SER A 64 18.40 -5.74 -5.11
C SER A 64 19.36 -6.75 -4.47
N TRP A 65 19.23 -8.03 -4.84
CA TRP A 65 20.07 -9.10 -4.35
C TRP A 65 21.55 -8.91 -4.69
N PHE A 66 21.86 -8.51 -5.93
CA PHE A 66 23.25 -8.25 -6.34
C PHE A 66 23.85 -7.12 -5.52
N CYS A 67 23.13 -6.00 -5.37
CA CYS A 67 23.60 -4.87 -4.58
C CYS A 67 23.77 -5.24 -3.10
N GLN A 68 22.86 -6.02 -2.52
CA GLN A 68 22.91 -6.45 -1.12
C GLN A 68 24.13 -7.35 -0.85
N ILE A 69 24.43 -8.30 -1.75
CA ILE A 69 25.60 -9.18 -1.63
C ILE A 69 26.90 -8.41 -1.84
N PHE A 70 26.93 -7.53 -2.83
CA PHE A 70 28.17 -6.88 -3.25
C PHE A 70 28.57 -5.72 -2.33
N LEU A 71 27.60 -4.92 -1.87
CA LEU A 71 27.83 -3.79 -0.99
C LEU A 71 27.84 -4.20 0.50
N GLY A 72 27.15 -5.29 0.84
CA GLY A 72 26.81 -5.65 2.20
C GLY A 72 25.55 -4.93 2.69
N GLN A 73 24.89 -5.51 3.71
CA GLN A 73 23.60 -5.05 4.21
C GLN A 73 23.61 -3.56 4.58
N ALA A 74 24.54 -3.10 5.42
CA ALA A 74 24.53 -1.73 5.94
C ALA A 74 24.68 -0.67 4.83
N GLN A 75 25.53 -0.94 3.84
CA GLN A 75 25.76 -0.05 2.71
C GLN A 75 24.58 -0.06 1.74
N TYR A 76 23.96 -1.22 1.53
CA TYR A 76 22.75 -1.34 0.73
C TYR A 76 21.61 -0.50 1.33
N GLU A 77 21.35 -0.61 2.64
CA GLU A 77 20.30 0.18 3.30
C GLU A 77 20.57 1.69 3.22
N GLN A 78 21.83 2.11 3.34
CA GLN A 78 22.19 3.52 3.17
C GLN A 78 21.96 4.01 1.73
N MET A 79 22.29 3.18 0.74
CA MET A 79 22.07 3.48 -0.68
C MET A 79 20.58 3.58 -0.99
N GLU A 80 19.79 2.61 -0.53
CA GLU A 80 18.33 2.56 -0.66
C GLU A 80 17.67 3.81 -0.09
N GLY A 81 18.00 4.18 1.16
CA GLY A 81 17.45 5.38 1.80
C GLY A 81 17.82 6.68 1.07
N LYS A 82 19.02 6.77 0.49
CA LYS A 82 19.42 7.91 -0.36
C LYS A 82 18.66 7.95 -1.68
N ALA A 83 18.47 6.80 -2.32
CA ALA A 83 17.71 6.69 -3.56
C ALA A 83 16.24 7.10 -3.35
N GLN A 84 15.59 6.58 -2.30
CA GLN A 84 14.22 6.95 -1.93
C GLN A 84 14.11 8.45 -1.64
N SER A 85 15.05 9.01 -0.88
CA SER A 85 15.07 10.46 -0.60
C SER A 85 15.20 11.30 -1.87
N ASN A 86 15.94 10.82 -2.87
CA ASN A 86 16.07 11.51 -4.16
C ASN A 86 14.79 11.45 -4.98
N VAL A 87 14.14 10.28 -5.04
CA VAL A 87 12.82 10.12 -5.67
C VAL A 87 11.82 11.10 -5.06
N PHE A 88 11.75 11.19 -3.73
CA PHE A 88 10.84 12.10 -3.05
C PHE A 88 11.13 13.57 -3.41
N LYS A 89 12.40 13.96 -3.45
CA LYS A 89 12.79 15.32 -3.86
C LYS A 89 12.36 15.64 -5.29
N ILE A 90 12.52 14.69 -6.22
CA ILE A 90 12.05 14.85 -7.61
C ILE A 90 10.54 15.09 -7.62
N LEU A 91 9.77 14.25 -6.94
CA LEU A 91 8.31 14.35 -6.90
C LEU A 91 7.84 15.69 -6.29
N VAL A 92 8.41 16.10 -5.14
CA VAL A 92 8.11 17.40 -4.53
C VAL A 92 8.47 18.55 -5.46
N SER A 93 9.61 18.50 -6.15
CA SER A 93 10.02 19.56 -7.08
C SER A 93 9.08 19.72 -8.28
N LYS A 94 8.26 18.71 -8.57
CA LYS A 94 7.24 18.70 -9.62
C LYS A 94 5.83 19.04 -9.11
N GLY A 95 5.71 19.47 -7.85
CA GLY A 95 4.45 19.89 -7.23
C GLY A 95 3.54 18.72 -6.85
N LEU A 96 4.12 17.59 -6.45
CA LEU A 96 3.42 16.45 -5.85
C LEU A 96 3.56 16.49 -4.33
N GLU A 97 2.52 16.06 -3.63
CA GLU A 97 2.39 16.13 -2.18
C GLU A 97 2.64 14.76 -1.52
N PRO A 98 3.60 14.65 -0.58
CA PRO A 98 3.76 13.45 0.23
C PRO A 98 2.48 13.11 1.01
N GLY A 99 2.14 11.83 1.09
CA GLY A 99 0.92 11.34 1.72
C GLY A 99 -0.34 11.37 0.83
N LYS A 100 -0.28 12.09 -0.30
CA LYS A 100 -1.37 12.16 -1.28
C LYS A 100 -0.96 11.53 -2.61
N ASP A 101 0.13 12.01 -3.20
CA ASP A 101 0.63 11.54 -4.50
C ASP A 101 1.65 10.41 -4.35
N PHE A 102 2.36 10.34 -3.23
CA PHE A 102 3.33 9.28 -2.91
C PHE A 102 3.61 9.19 -1.40
N SER A 103 4.05 8.04 -0.91
CA SER A 103 4.42 7.83 0.50
C SER A 103 5.42 6.68 0.68
N SER A 104 5.94 6.52 1.89
CA SER A 104 6.77 5.37 2.26
C SER A 104 5.87 4.22 2.75
N GLY A 105 6.05 3.04 2.18
CA GLY A 105 5.43 1.80 2.64
C GLY A 105 6.12 1.23 3.89
N HIS A 106 5.47 0.24 4.52
CA HIS A 106 5.95 -0.41 5.75
C HIS A 106 7.20 -1.29 5.57
N ASP A 107 7.48 -1.72 4.35
CA ASP A 107 8.61 -2.55 3.93
C ASP A 107 9.69 -1.75 3.19
N ARG A 108 9.74 -0.43 3.42
CA ARG A 108 10.61 0.52 2.71
C ARG A 108 10.28 0.67 1.22
N SER A 109 9.20 0.06 0.74
CA SER A 109 8.66 0.36 -0.59
C SER A 109 8.24 1.84 -0.70
N ILE A 110 8.12 2.31 -1.93
CA ILE A 110 7.57 3.63 -2.23
C ILE A 110 6.18 3.41 -2.82
N ILE A 111 5.16 3.87 -2.12
CA ILE A 111 3.79 3.87 -2.62
C ILE A 111 3.68 5.09 -3.53
N ILE A 112 3.27 4.89 -4.78
CA ILE A 112 3.11 5.96 -5.77
C ILE A 112 1.69 5.95 -6.32
N GLY A 113 1.06 7.11 -6.40
CA GLY A 113 -0.17 7.31 -7.16
C GLY A 113 0.13 7.52 -8.65
N ASP A 114 -0.91 7.47 -9.48
CA ASP A 114 -0.79 7.55 -10.95
C ASP A 114 -0.06 8.82 -11.43
N ARG A 115 -0.32 9.95 -10.77
CA ARG A 115 0.34 11.22 -11.12
C ARG A 115 1.83 11.20 -10.80
N ALA A 116 2.24 10.59 -9.69
CA ALA A 116 3.64 10.39 -9.35
C ALA A 116 4.32 9.41 -10.31
N LYS A 117 3.64 8.32 -10.69
CA LYS A 117 4.11 7.37 -11.70
C LYS A 117 4.43 8.08 -13.03
N GLN A 118 3.51 8.89 -13.54
CA GLN A 118 3.69 9.63 -14.79
C GLN A 118 4.87 10.60 -14.73
N VAL A 119 5.05 11.30 -13.60
CA VAL A 119 6.20 12.18 -13.39
C VAL A 119 7.50 11.38 -13.42
N LEU A 120 7.59 10.25 -12.71
CA LEU A 120 8.80 9.44 -12.70
C LEU A 120 9.15 8.87 -14.07
N ILE A 121 8.15 8.39 -14.83
CA ILE A 121 8.36 7.91 -16.19
C ILE A 121 8.92 9.04 -17.08
N SER A 122 8.43 10.27 -16.92
CA SER A 122 8.90 11.42 -17.70
C SER A 122 10.34 11.85 -17.40
N GLU A 123 10.88 11.47 -16.24
CA GLU A 123 12.27 11.76 -15.85
C GLU A 123 13.27 10.73 -16.39
N VAL A 124 12.79 9.61 -16.92
CA VAL A 124 13.60 8.55 -17.50
C VAL A 124 13.75 8.78 -19.02
N PRO A 125 14.95 8.54 -19.60
CA PRO A 125 15.14 8.62 -21.05
C PRO A 125 14.13 7.78 -21.81
N GLN A 126 13.66 8.29 -22.97
CA GLN A 126 12.56 7.69 -23.73
C GLN A 126 12.77 6.21 -24.07
N GLU A 127 14.01 5.81 -24.33
CA GLU A 127 14.41 4.42 -24.62
C GLU A 127 14.26 3.44 -23.44
N HIS A 128 14.13 3.96 -22.21
CA HIS A 128 13.98 3.18 -20.98
C HIS A 128 12.58 3.31 -20.34
N GLN A 129 11.73 4.20 -20.85
CA GLN A 129 10.41 4.48 -20.26
C GLN A 129 9.52 3.23 -20.17
N ALA A 130 9.43 2.44 -21.25
CA ALA A 130 8.58 1.24 -21.26
C ALA A 130 9.05 0.16 -20.28
N ALA A 131 10.36 -0.04 -20.15
CA ALA A 131 10.93 -0.98 -19.20
C ALA A 131 10.72 -0.51 -17.75
N PHE A 132 10.88 0.79 -17.51
CA PHE A 132 10.66 1.39 -16.20
C PHE A 132 9.18 1.37 -15.80
N GLU A 133 8.27 1.66 -16.73
CA GLU A 133 6.82 1.58 -16.52
C GLU A 133 6.39 0.16 -16.15
N ALA A 134 6.89 -0.85 -16.88
CA ALA A 134 6.65 -2.26 -16.55
C ALA A 134 7.16 -2.65 -15.16
N GLN A 135 8.29 -2.08 -14.71
CA GLN A 135 8.80 -2.29 -13.36
C GLN A 135 7.93 -1.60 -12.29
N LEU A 136 7.42 -0.40 -12.56
CA LEU A 136 6.49 0.28 -11.64
C LEU A 136 5.15 -0.47 -11.52
N GLU A 137 4.68 -1.11 -12.59
CA GLU A 137 3.49 -1.96 -12.58
C GLU A 137 3.70 -3.31 -11.89
N SER A 138 4.95 -3.78 -11.79
CA SER A 138 5.28 -5.04 -11.12
C SER A 138 5.30 -4.94 -9.60
N SER A 139 5.29 -3.72 -9.03
CA SER A 139 4.95 -3.55 -7.62
C SER A 139 3.44 -3.70 -7.50
N LEU A 140 3.00 -4.88 -7.05
CA LEU A 140 1.64 -5.10 -6.57
C LEU A 140 1.31 -3.95 -5.62
N VAL A 141 0.60 -2.94 -6.10
CA VAL A 141 -0.14 -2.02 -5.24
C VAL A 141 -1.11 -2.94 -4.53
N LEU A 142 -0.70 -3.38 -3.34
CA LEU A 142 -1.52 -4.26 -2.52
C LEU A 142 -2.85 -3.54 -2.39
N ASP A 143 -3.90 -4.22 -2.84
CA ASP A 143 -5.26 -3.75 -2.73
C ASP A 143 -5.47 -3.25 -1.29
N PRO A 144 -5.85 -1.98 -1.07
CA PRO A 144 -5.84 -1.37 0.26
C PRO A 144 -6.77 -2.12 1.23
N VAL A 145 -7.82 -2.77 0.72
CA VAL A 145 -8.66 -3.72 1.46
C VAL A 145 -7.81 -4.88 2.00
N THR A 146 -7.09 -5.56 1.12
CA THR A 146 -6.17 -6.65 1.48
C THR A 146 -5.09 -6.21 2.48
N THR A 147 -4.50 -5.03 2.32
CA THR A 147 -3.48 -4.51 3.25
C THR A 147 -4.04 -4.28 4.65
N ILE A 148 -5.20 -3.64 4.76
CA ILE A 148 -5.86 -3.38 6.04
C ILE A 148 -6.27 -4.70 6.71
N GLU A 149 -6.84 -5.65 5.96
CA GLU A 149 -7.21 -6.96 6.49
C GLU A 149 -6.00 -7.75 7.03
N GLN A 150 -4.85 -7.67 6.36
CA GLN A 150 -3.60 -8.25 6.86
C GLN A 150 -3.11 -7.57 8.15
N GLN A 151 -3.22 -6.25 8.26
CA GLN A 151 -2.87 -5.51 9.48
C GLN A 151 -3.78 -5.87 10.66
N LEU A 152 -5.08 -6.05 10.39
CA LEU A 152 -6.08 -6.44 11.39
C LEU A 152 -6.02 -7.94 11.72
N GLY A 153 -5.41 -8.76 10.86
CA GLY A 153 -5.34 -10.21 11.01
C GLY A 153 -6.67 -10.93 10.81
N CYS A 154 -7.62 -10.32 10.09
CA CYS A 154 -8.95 -10.89 9.82
C CYS A 154 -9.57 -10.34 8.52
N ALA A 155 -10.57 -11.05 7.99
CA ALA A 155 -11.35 -10.64 6.81
C ALA A 155 -12.37 -9.53 7.13
N PHE A 156 -11.86 -8.41 7.65
CA PHE A 156 -12.65 -7.32 8.22
C PHE A 156 -13.71 -6.77 7.28
N PHE A 157 -13.38 -6.45 6.02
CA PHE A 157 -14.35 -5.82 5.11
C PHE A 157 -15.39 -6.82 4.62
N THR A 158 -15.00 -8.09 4.49
CA THR A 158 -15.95 -9.17 4.20
C THR A 158 -16.97 -9.29 5.32
N ASN A 159 -16.50 -9.42 6.58
CA ASN A 159 -17.37 -9.51 7.75
C ASN A 159 -18.26 -8.26 7.91
N LEU A 160 -17.70 -7.07 7.71
CA LEU A 160 -18.45 -5.81 7.81
C LEU A 160 -19.53 -5.70 6.73
N THR A 161 -19.27 -6.20 5.52
CA THR A 161 -20.26 -6.24 4.44
C THR A 161 -21.41 -7.18 4.81
N GLU A 162 -21.13 -8.36 5.36
CA GLU A 162 -22.18 -9.29 5.81
C GLU A 162 -23.04 -8.70 6.93
N ILE A 163 -22.43 -8.03 7.91
CA ILE A 163 -23.14 -7.32 8.97
C ILE A 163 -23.99 -6.18 8.38
N ALA A 164 -23.46 -5.42 7.42
CA ALA A 164 -24.19 -4.34 6.76
C ALA A 164 -25.41 -4.86 5.99
N ILE A 165 -25.29 -5.99 5.28
CA ILE A 165 -26.40 -6.64 4.58
C ILE A 165 -27.54 -6.93 5.57
N GLN A 166 -27.23 -7.60 6.68
CA GLN A 166 -28.22 -7.93 7.72
C GLN A 166 -28.86 -6.67 8.32
N GLN A 167 -28.06 -5.63 8.57
CA GLN A 167 -28.56 -4.41 9.17
C GLN A 167 -29.49 -3.63 8.24
N ILE A 168 -29.15 -3.52 6.94
CA ILE A 168 -29.91 -2.74 5.98
C ILE A 168 -31.31 -3.33 5.75
N GLU A 169 -31.48 -4.64 5.89
CA GLU A 169 -32.80 -5.29 5.84
C GLU A 169 -33.76 -4.79 6.94
N LEU A 170 -33.22 -4.40 8.09
CA LEU A 170 -34.00 -3.97 9.25
C LEU A 170 -34.26 -2.46 9.29
N LEU A 171 -33.35 -1.67 8.72
CA LEU A 171 -33.42 -0.20 8.76
C LEU A 171 -34.46 0.34 7.77
N SER A 172 -35.00 1.53 8.04
CA SER A 172 -35.73 2.32 7.03
C SER A 172 -34.80 2.81 5.90
N ASN A 173 -35.35 3.32 4.79
CA ASN A 173 -34.52 3.81 3.67
C ASN A 173 -33.53 4.88 4.12
N SER A 174 -34.03 5.91 4.79
CA SER A 174 -33.24 7.04 5.27
C SER A 174 -32.19 6.60 6.30
N GLN A 175 -32.53 5.65 7.18
CA GLN A 175 -31.57 5.10 8.13
C GLN A 175 -30.50 4.23 7.47
N ALA A 176 -30.84 3.43 6.47
CA ALA A 176 -29.89 2.63 5.72
C ALA A 176 -28.93 3.53 4.92
N ALA A 177 -29.43 4.60 4.31
CA ALA A 177 -28.63 5.61 3.62
C ALA A 177 -27.66 6.29 4.60
N ALA A 178 -28.15 6.71 5.77
CA ALA A 178 -27.33 7.27 6.84
C ALA A 178 -26.23 6.30 7.30
N TYR A 179 -26.62 5.06 7.58
CA TYR A 179 -25.72 4.01 8.05
C TYR A 179 -24.57 3.80 7.07
N LEU A 180 -24.88 3.61 5.78
CA LEU A 180 -23.87 3.44 4.73
C LEU A 180 -22.98 4.68 4.58
N GLY A 181 -23.59 5.87 4.58
CA GLY A 181 -22.88 7.14 4.41
C GLY A 181 -21.90 7.41 5.55
N VAL A 182 -22.35 7.27 6.80
CA VAL A 182 -21.50 7.47 7.98
C VAL A 182 -20.40 6.40 8.00
N LEU A 183 -20.74 5.12 7.78
CA LEU A 183 -19.78 4.01 7.74
C LEU A 183 -18.65 4.27 6.72
N LEU A 184 -19.00 4.65 5.50
CA LEU A 184 -18.01 4.93 4.47
C LEU A 184 -17.18 6.18 4.77
N ALA A 185 -17.82 7.25 5.25
CA ALA A 185 -17.11 8.47 5.60
C ALA A 185 -16.08 8.22 6.71
N GLY A 186 -16.41 7.43 7.73
CA GLY A 186 -15.49 7.09 8.82
C GLY A 186 -14.32 6.20 8.38
N LEU A 187 -14.58 5.19 7.54
CA LEU A 187 -13.55 4.30 6.99
C LEU A 187 -12.60 5.04 6.05
N VAL A 188 -13.14 5.81 5.10
CA VAL A 188 -12.34 6.58 4.13
C VAL A 188 -11.57 7.70 4.82
N SER A 189 -12.15 8.35 5.83
CA SER A 189 -11.44 9.37 6.61
C SER A 189 -10.21 8.78 7.29
N ARG A 190 -10.29 7.55 7.82
CA ARG A 190 -9.14 6.87 8.44
C ARG A 190 -8.14 6.33 7.41
N HIS A 191 -8.64 5.78 6.31
CA HIS A 191 -7.88 5.14 5.25
C HIS A 191 -8.24 5.76 3.88
N PRO A 192 -7.69 6.94 3.53
CA PRO A 192 -8.05 7.65 2.29
C PRO A 192 -7.84 6.83 1.01
N GLN A 193 -6.89 5.88 1.04
CA GLN A 193 -6.58 4.97 -0.07
C GLN A 193 -7.78 4.11 -0.50
N LEU A 194 -8.76 3.89 0.40
CA LEU A 194 -10.01 3.20 0.06
C LEU A 194 -10.82 3.98 -0.99
N GLN A 195 -10.78 5.31 -0.96
CA GLN A 195 -11.50 6.15 -1.92
C GLN A 195 -11.02 5.92 -3.35
N ASP A 196 -9.70 5.81 -3.53
CA ASP A 196 -9.07 5.68 -4.85
C ASP A 196 -9.23 4.26 -5.43
N ALA A 197 -9.52 3.27 -4.60
CA ALA A 197 -9.69 1.87 -4.98
C ALA A 197 -11.14 1.47 -5.35
N ASP A 198 -12.03 2.45 -5.54
CA ASP A 198 -13.47 2.24 -5.79
C ASP A 198 -14.17 1.39 -4.70
N PHE A 199 -13.60 1.35 -3.50
CA PHE A 199 -14.15 0.62 -2.36
C PHE A 199 -15.57 1.10 -1.99
N PRO A 200 -15.87 2.42 -1.90
CA PRO A 200 -17.19 2.88 -1.51
C PRO A 200 -18.31 2.35 -2.43
N THR A 201 -18.10 2.42 -3.75
CA THR A 201 -19.06 1.91 -4.74
C THR A 201 -19.27 0.42 -4.57
N ARG A 202 -18.18 -0.36 -4.49
CA ARG A 202 -18.25 -1.82 -4.33
C ARG A 202 -18.93 -2.22 -3.04
N PHE A 203 -18.61 -1.55 -1.93
CA PHE A 203 -19.21 -1.82 -0.63
C PHE A 203 -20.72 -1.55 -0.65
N ILE A 204 -21.15 -0.41 -1.20
CA ILE A 204 -22.59 -0.09 -1.35
C ILE A 204 -23.30 -1.14 -2.19
N VAL A 205 -22.74 -1.48 -3.36
CA VAL A 205 -23.35 -2.46 -4.27
C VAL A 205 -23.50 -3.82 -3.58
N ASN A 206 -22.47 -4.28 -2.88
CA ASN A 206 -22.51 -5.55 -2.17
C ASN A 206 -23.50 -5.52 -1.00
N ALA A 207 -23.52 -4.43 -0.23
CA ALA A 207 -24.43 -4.28 0.91
C ALA A 207 -25.91 -4.25 0.50
N LEU A 208 -26.21 -3.84 -0.74
CA LEU A 208 -27.57 -3.78 -1.29
C LEU A 208 -27.97 -5.01 -2.14
N GLN A 209 -27.05 -5.93 -2.41
CA GLN A 209 -27.21 -7.01 -3.40
C GLN A 209 -28.39 -7.98 -3.11
N GLY A 210 -28.85 -8.04 -1.86
CA GLY A 210 -29.98 -8.88 -1.43
C GLY A 210 -31.36 -8.21 -1.50
N LEU A 211 -31.43 -6.91 -1.78
CA LEU A 211 -32.68 -6.15 -1.76
C LEU A 211 -33.39 -6.17 -3.11
N SER A 212 -34.70 -5.87 -3.11
CA SER A 212 -35.39 -5.56 -4.36
C SER A 212 -34.80 -4.30 -5.00
N GLN A 213 -34.79 -4.25 -6.34
CA GLN A 213 -34.28 -3.09 -7.08
C GLN A 213 -34.96 -1.79 -6.64
N GLU A 214 -36.27 -1.83 -6.39
CA GLU A 214 -37.05 -0.68 -5.93
C GLU A 214 -36.58 -0.18 -4.55
N ARG A 215 -36.31 -1.11 -3.62
CA ARG A 215 -35.78 -0.77 -2.30
C ARG A 215 -34.36 -0.20 -2.37
N ALA A 216 -33.47 -0.84 -3.12
CA ALA A 216 -32.10 -0.36 -3.29
C ALA A 216 -32.05 1.05 -3.88
N MET A 217 -32.86 1.32 -4.92
CA MET A 217 -32.96 2.65 -5.52
C MET A 217 -33.55 3.69 -4.57
N ALA A 218 -34.51 3.30 -3.72
CA ALA A 218 -35.08 4.21 -2.73
C ALA A 218 -34.06 4.60 -1.64
N ILE A 219 -33.16 3.69 -1.25
CA ILE A 219 -32.05 3.99 -0.32
C ILE A 219 -31.03 4.93 -0.97
N LEU A 220 -30.60 4.62 -2.21
CA LEU A 220 -29.57 5.40 -2.92
C LEU A 220 -30.00 6.84 -3.24
N ASN A 221 -31.30 7.07 -3.42
CA ASN A 221 -31.87 8.37 -3.75
C ASN A 221 -32.69 8.97 -2.59
N ASP A 222 -32.43 8.52 -1.36
CA ASP A 222 -33.18 9.00 -0.20
C ASP A 222 -32.96 10.52 -0.02
N PRO A 223 -34.04 11.32 0.04
CA PRO A 223 -33.93 12.78 0.10
C PRO A 223 -33.72 13.32 1.52
N GLU A 224 -33.77 12.46 2.56
CA GLU A 224 -33.65 12.90 3.95
C GLU A 224 -32.20 13.31 4.25
N THR A 225 -32.03 14.56 4.67
CA THR A 225 -30.71 15.15 4.93
C THR A 225 -30.27 14.99 6.38
N ASN A 226 -31.19 14.69 7.30
CA ASN A 226 -30.87 14.50 8.72
C ASN A 226 -31.67 13.33 9.33
N PRO A 227 -31.42 12.09 8.89
CA PRO A 227 -32.10 10.92 9.41
C PRO A 227 -31.76 10.71 10.89
N GLN A 228 -32.77 10.34 11.70
CA GLN A 228 -32.52 9.90 13.07
C GLN A 228 -31.81 8.54 13.06
N PHE A 229 -30.50 8.58 13.29
CA PHE A 229 -29.62 7.42 13.25
C PHE A 229 -28.69 7.46 14.47
N ASP A 230 -28.65 6.36 15.22
CA ASP A 230 -27.72 6.19 16.32
C ASP A 230 -26.37 5.67 15.78
N GLU A 231 -25.38 6.56 15.71
CA GLU A 231 -24.04 6.22 15.21
C GLU A 231 -23.31 5.19 16.08
N MET A 232 -23.73 4.97 17.33
CA MET A 232 -23.10 4.00 18.23
C MET A 232 -23.19 2.56 17.70
N ILE A 233 -24.21 2.26 16.90
CA ILE A 233 -24.34 0.95 16.25
C ILE A 233 -23.13 0.63 15.35
N ILE A 234 -22.52 1.65 14.75
CA ILE A 234 -21.36 1.49 13.87
C ILE A 234 -20.17 0.96 14.67
N PHE A 235 -19.94 1.44 15.90
CA PHE A 235 -18.84 0.95 16.73
C PHE A 235 -19.00 -0.54 17.04
N GLY A 236 -20.23 -0.96 17.38
CA GLY A 236 -20.56 -2.37 17.57
C GLY A 236 -20.26 -3.20 16.33
N HIS A 237 -20.66 -2.73 15.14
CA HIS A 237 -20.45 -3.45 13.88
C HIS A 237 -18.99 -3.53 13.46
N LEU A 238 -18.22 -2.46 13.63
CA LEU A 238 -16.78 -2.45 13.37
C LEU A 238 -16.04 -3.43 14.28
N LEU A 239 -16.38 -3.45 15.57
CA LEU A 239 -15.79 -4.39 16.53
C LEU A 239 -16.19 -5.83 16.24
N ALA A 240 -17.47 -6.08 15.91
CA ALA A 240 -17.94 -7.39 15.47
C ALA A 240 -17.20 -7.86 14.21
N ALA A 241 -16.98 -6.97 13.23
CA ALA A 241 -16.24 -7.29 12.01
C ALA A 241 -14.76 -7.65 12.27
N MET A 242 -14.16 -7.07 13.32
CA MET A 242 -12.82 -7.43 13.81
C MET A 242 -12.82 -8.68 14.73
N GLY A 243 -13.96 -9.35 14.91
CA GLY A 243 -14.08 -10.55 15.74
C GLY A 243 -14.02 -10.28 17.25
N ASP A 244 -14.27 -9.04 17.68
CA ASP A 244 -14.46 -8.73 19.10
C ASP A 244 -15.69 -9.47 19.63
N LYS A 245 -15.57 -10.14 20.77
CA LYS A 245 -16.67 -10.94 21.35
C LYS A 245 -17.56 -10.12 22.30
N GLU A 246 -17.10 -8.95 22.72
CA GLU A 246 -17.77 -8.09 23.70
C GLU A 246 -18.39 -6.85 23.05
N TYR A 247 -18.45 -6.80 21.71
CA TYR A 247 -19.04 -5.70 20.94
C TYR A 247 -20.47 -5.32 21.36
N HIS A 248 -21.24 -6.30 21.85
CA HIS A 248 -22.63 -6.13 22.30
C HIS A 248 -22.75 -5.26 23.55
N ARG A 249 -21.70 -5.15 24.38
CA ARG A 249 -21.73 -4.39 25.63
C ARG A 249 -21.72 -2.88 25.43
N ILE A 250 -21.44 -2.38 24.22
CA ILE A 250 -21.36 -0.93 23.94
C ILE A 250 -22.75 -0.26 23.99
N ALA A 251 -23.81 -1.03 23.77
CA ALA A 251 -25.19 -0.55 23.77
C ALA A 251 -25.90 -0.68 25.13
N GLU A 252 -25.24 -1.24 26.16
CA GLU A 252 -25.83 -1.44 27.49
C GLU A 252 -25.70 -0.16 28.34
N GLU A 253 -26.72 0.19 29.15
CA GLU A 253 -26.77 1.42 29.96
C GLU A 253 -25.59 1.56 30.96
N GLU A 254 -24.95 0.45 31.35
CA GLU A 254 -23.74 0.40 32.20
C GLU A 254 -22.45 0.06 31.41
N GLY A 255 -22.57 -0.22 30.12
CA GLY A 255 -21.51 -0.72 29.26
C GLY A 255 -20.74 0.40 28.56
N GLY A 256 -19.67 0.87 29.19
CA GLY A 256 -18.74 1.79 28.54
C GLY A 256 -17.87 1.10 27.49
N ILE A 257 -17.50 1.82 26.42
CA ILE A 257 -16.48 1.34 25.48
C ILE A 257 -15.16 1.14 26.24
N SER A 258 -14.62 -0.07 26.23
CA SER A 258 -13.36 -0.36 26.91
C SER A 258 -12.18 0.31 26.20
N LEU A 259 -11.08 0.52 26.90
CA LEU A 259 -9.85 1.05 26.30
C LEU A 259 -9.34 0.15 25.15
N GLU A 260 -9.49 -1.17 25.27
CA GLU A 260 -9.11 -2.11 24.22
C GLU A 260 -10.01 -1.99 22.98
N GLN A 261 -11.31 -1.80 23.18
CA GLN A 261 -12.26 -1.57 22.09
C GLN A 261 -11.99 -0.23 21.39
N LEU A 262 -11.67 0.84 22.14
CA LEU A 262 -11.27 2.11 21.55
C LEU A 262 -9.99 1.97 20.71
N LYS A 263 -9.00 1.22 21.19
CA LYS A 263 -7.77 0.95 20.43
C LYS A 263 -8.05 0.21 19.13
N LYS A 264 -8.97 -0.75 19.13
CA LYS A 264 -9.39 -1.45 17.89
C LYS A 264 -10.10 -0.51 16.93
N LEU A 265 -11.03 0.31 17.43
CA LEU A 265 -11.76 1.29 16.61
C LEU A 265 -10.80 2.30 15.98
N ASP A 266 -9.77 2.78 16.69
CA ASP A 266 -8.75 3.70 16.17
C ASP A 266 -7.96 3.14 14.97
N LEU A 267 -7.91 1.81 14.80
CA LEU A 267 -7.26 1.19 13.63
C LEU A 267 -8.07 1.36 12.34
N VAL A 268 -9.39 1.46 12.44
CA VAL A 268 -10.29 1.38 11.27
C VAL A 268 -11.20 2.59 11.10
N TRP A 269 -11.42 3.37 12.15
CA TRP A 269 -12.45 4.40 12.20
C TRP A 269 -11.93 5.76 12.65
N CYS A 270 -12.38 6.81 11.95
CA CYS A 270 -12.20 8.24 12.26
C CYS A 270 -10.78 8.80 11.95
N GLY A 271 -10.69 9.71 10.97
CA GLY A 271 -9.43 10.36 10.56
C GLY A 271 -9.04 11.62 11.33
N GLU A 272 -9.84 12.08 12.29
CA GLU A 272 -9.46 13.15 13.21
C GLU A 272 -9.18 12.56 14.60
N ARG A 273 -8.13 13.05 15.27
CA ARG A 273 -7.47 12.55 16.49
C ARG A 273 -8.36 12.29 17.72
N ARG A 274 -9.69 12.37 17.62
CA ARG A 274 -10.65 12.18 18.72
C ARG A 274 -10.49 10.86 19.45
N LEU A 275 -10.38 9.72 18.76
CA LEU A 275 -10.22 8.42 19.41
C LEU A 275 -8.85 8.29 20.07
N SER A 276 -7.77 8.68 19.37
CA SER A 276 -6.42 8.67 19.93
C SER A 276 -6.28 9.62 21.15
N GLU A 277 -6.98 10.75 21.17
CA GLU A 277 -7.05 11.68 22.30
C GLU A 277 -7.83 11.08 23.48
N MET A 278 -8.96 10.42 23.22
CA MET A 278 -9.73 9.70 24.25
C MET A 278 -8.91 8.56 24.86
N ILE A 279 -8.19 7.78 24.03
CA ILE A 279 -7.26 6.74 24.48
C ILE A 279 -6.19 7.35 25.39
N ALA A 280 -5.54 8.44 24.96
CA ALA A 280 -4.51 9.11 25.75
C ALA A 280 -5.05 9.69 27.07
N MET A 281 -6.31 10.14 27.11
CA MET A 281 -6.96 10.60 28.34
C MET A 281 -7.25 9.45 29.31
N MET A 282 -7.78 8.33 28.81
CA MET A 282 -8.08 7.15 29.62
C MET A 282 -6.81 6.48 30.16
N GLU A 283 -5.74 6.41 29.37
CA GLU A 283 -4.44 5.91 29.82
C GLU A 283 -3.84 6.79 30.93
N LYS A 284 -3.98 8.12 30.82
CA LYS A 284 -3.56 9.07 31.88
C LYS A 284 -4.40 8.96 33.16
N TRP A 285 -5.69 8.64 33.05
CA TRP A 285 -6.56 8.40 34.20
C TRP A 285 -6.22 7.10 34.93
N HIS A 286 -6.05 5.99 34.20
CA HIS A 286 -5.65 4.70 34.78
C HIS A 286 -4.27 4.73 35.46
N PHE A 287 -3.37 5.64 35.05
CA PHE A 287 -2.08 5.86 35.70
C PHE A 287 -2.15 6.70 36.98
N LYS A 288 -3.23 7.48 37.18
CA LYS A 288 -3.42 8.29 38.40
C LYS A 288 -4.16 7.54 39.52
N ASP A 289 -4.92 6.50 39.15
CA ASP A 289 -5.68 5.65 40.08
C ASP A 289 -4.93 4.37 40.51
N ARG A 290 -3.62 4.27 40.20
CA ARG A 290 -2.68 3.25 40.72
C ARG A 290 -1.64 3.89 41.61
#